data_AF-A0A367PTS2-F1
#
_entry.id   AF-A0A367PTS2-F1
#
_cell.length_a   1.000
_cell.length_b   1.000
_cell.length_c   1.000
_cell.angle_alpha   90.00
_cell.angle_beta   90.00
_cell.angle_gamma   90.00
#
_symmetry.space_group_name_H-M   'P 1'
#
loop_
_entity.id
_entity.type
_entity.pdbx_description
1 polymer ?
#
loop_
_entity_poly.entity_id
_entity_poly.type
_entity_poly.pdbx_seq_one_letter_code
_entity_poly.pdbx_strand_id
1 'polypeptide(L)'
;MPPEPEQPERYDFEYKRNGTVNLFACFQPLAGWRHIEVTERRTKADFAKQMKNLVDVCYRDADVIRLVVDNLNIHTPSALYEVFPPEEARRIIQKLEFHYTPKHASW
;
A
#
# COMPACT_ATOMS: atom_id res chain seq x y z
N MET A 1 9.42 6.97 -40.55
CA MET A 1 9.46 7.72 -41.82
C MET A 1 9.46 9.20 -41.48
N PRO A 2 10.24 10.05 -42.15
CA PRO A 2 10.10 11.49 -41.96
C PRO A 2 8.66 11.90 -42.34
N PRO A 3 8.05 12.86 -41.61
CA PRO A 3 6.71 13.33 -41.94
C PRO A 3 6.72 14.06 -43.29
N GLU A 4 5.70 13.82 -44.11
CA GLU A 4 5.46 14.58 -45.34
C GLU A 4 5.04 16.02 -44.99
N PRO A 5 5.36 17.01 -45.84
CA PRO A 5 4.87 18.38 -45.67
C PRO A 5 3.34 18.37 -45.55
N GLU A 6 2.79 19.17 -44.63
CA GLU A 6 1.35 19.29 -44.32
C GLU A 6 0.73 18.27 -43.34
N GLN A 7 1.50 17.32 -42.81
CA GLN A 7 1.03 16.48 -41.70
C GLN A 7 1.46 17.06 -40.34
N PRO A 8 0.53 17.35 -39.40
CA PRO A 8 0.91 17.71 -38.05
C PRO A 8 1.70 16.56 -37.40
N GLU A 9 2.79 16.92 -36.73
CA GLU A 9 3.71 16.02 -36.06
C GLU A 9 2.93 15.10 -35.09
N ARG A 10 2.97 13.78 -35.35
CA ARG A 10 2.32 12.77 -34.50
C ARG A 10 3.34 12.30 -33.47
N TYR A 11 3.13 12.68 -32.21
CA TYR A 11 3.88 12.15 -31.08
C TYR A 11 3.27 10.81 -30.67
N ASP A 12 4.00 9.73 -30.91
CA ASP A 12 3.70 8.44 -30.28
C ASP A 12 4.34 8.44 -28.89
N PHE A 13 3.52 8.33 -27.84
CA PHE A 13 4.01 8.26 -26.46
C PHE A 13 4.45 6.84 -26.18
N GLU A 14 5.65 6.48 -26.63
CA GLU A 14 6.30 5.26 -26.14
C GLU A 14 6.55 5.42 -24.63
N TYR A 15 5.84 4.61 -23.85
CA TYR A 15 6.06 4.51 -22.41
C TYR A 15 7.49 4.02 -22.15
N LYS A 16 8.39 4.95 -21.79
CA LYS A 16 9.72 4.61 -21.32
C LYS A 16 9.65 4.18 -19.85
N ARG A 17 9.78 2.87 -19.62
CA ARG A 17 9.81 2.29 -18.27
C ARG A 17 11.13 2.63 -17.58
N ASN A 18 11.13 3.62 -16.69
CA ASN A 18 12.31 4.09 -15.97
C ASN A 18 12.67 3.23 -14.73
N GLY A 19 12.37 1.93 -14.77
CA GLY A 19 12.53 1.01 -13.64
C GLY A 19 11.21 0.65 -12.94
N THR A 20 11.31 0.09 -11.73
CA THR A 20 10.18 -0.33 -10.90
C THR A 20 10.38 0.11 -9.46
N VAL A 21 9.36 0.70 -8.86
CA VAL A 21 9.27 0.99 -7.42
C VAL A 21 8.11 0.22 -6.83
N ASN A 22 8.10 0.08 -5.51
CA ASN A 22 6.96 -0.46 -4.78
C ASN A 22 6.07 0.69 -4.26
N LEU A 23 4.76 0.46 -4.27
CA LEU A 23 3.77 1.36 -3.69
C LEU A 23 3.00 0.62 -2.61
N PHE A 24 3.02 1.14 -1.39
CA PHE A 24 2.01 0.80 -0.40
C PHE A 24 0.87 1.79 -0.54
N ALA A 25 -0.31 1.30 -0.90
CA ALA A 25 -1.49 2.13 -1.08
C ALA A 25 -2.59 1.65 -0.14
N CYS A 26 -3.11 2.57 0.67
CA CYS A 26 -4.25 2.35 1.55
C CYS A 26 -5.39 3.23 1.09
N PHE A 27 -6.61 2.68 1.07
CA PHE A 27 -7.79 3.39 0.58
C PHE A 27 -8.92 3.26 1.59
N GLN A 28 -9.67 4.34 1.77
CA GLN A 28 -10.99 4.33 2.38
C GLN A 28 -11.97 4.87 1.33
N PRO A 29 -12.54 3.99 0.47
CA PRO A 29 -13.29 4.42 -0.70
C PRO A 29 -14.48 5.34 -0.38
N LEU A 30 -15.23 5.03 0.67
CA LEU A 30 -16.40 5.81 1.08
C LEU A 30 -16.06 7.23 1.55
N ALA A 31 -14.84 7.44 2.05
CA ALA A 31 -14.36 8.75 2.46
C ALA A 31 -13.59 9.48 1.34
N GLY A 32 -13.39 8.84 0.18
CA GLY A 32 -12.52 9.37 -0.87
C GLY A 32 -11.06 9.53 -0.45
N TRP A 33 -10.64 8.85 0.63
CA TRP A 33 -9.32 9.01 1.22
C TRP A 33 -8.35 7.94 0.71
N ARG A 34 -7.09 8.34 0.52
CA ARG A 34 -5.98 7.44 0.24
C ARG A 34 -4.70 7.90 0.89
N HIS A 35 -3.87 6.94 1.28
CA HIS A 35 -2.47 7.13 1.64
C HIS A 35 -1.61 6.32 0.68
N ILE A 36 -0.55 6.93 0.15
CA ILE A 36 0.39 6.27 -0.76
C ILE A 36 1.79 6.52 -0.24
N GLU A 37 2.53 5.44 -0.01
CA GLU A 37 3.95 5.47 0.29
C GLU A 37 4.73 4.81 -0.85
N VAL A 38 5.74 5.51 -1.36
CA VAL A 38 6.67 4.98 -2.36
C VAL A 38 7.89 4.40 -1.65
N THR A 39 8.19 3.13 -1.90
CA THR A 39 9.35 2.46 -1.34
C THR A 39 10.15 1.77 -2.44
N GLU A 40 11.46 1.60 -2.24
CA GLU A 40 12.29 0.84 -3.17
C GLU A 40 11.96 -0.66 -3.15
N ARG A 41 11.58 -1.18 -1.98
CA ARG A 41 11.31 -2.60 -1.74
C ARG A 41 9.98 -2.80 -1.02
N ARG A 42 9.46 -4.03 -1.11
CA ARG A 42 8.27 -4.49 -0.40
C ARG A 42 8.68 -5.51 0.67
N THR A 43 8.99 -5.04 1.87
CA THR A 43 9.38 -5.91 3.00
C THR A 43 8.32 -5.94 4.10
N LYS A 44 8.42 -6.92 5.01
CA LYS A 44 7.62 -6.94 6.25
C LYS A 44 7.84 -5.69 7.10
N ALA A 45 9.08 -5.17 7.12
CA ALA A 45 9.40 -3.94 7.85
C ALA A 45 8.68 -2.73 7.27
N ASP A 46 8.60 -2.64 5.94
CA ASP A 46 7.87 -1.55 5.28
C ASP A 46 6.38 -1.66 5.56
N PHE A 47 5.80 -2.86 5.45
CA PHE A 47 4.40 -3.11 5.80
C PHE A 47 4.10 -2.73 7.27
N ALA A 48 4.92 -3.17 8.22
CA ALA A 48 4.77 -2.86 9.64
C ALA A 48 4.80 -1.34 9.91
N LYS A 49 5.70 -0.60 9.24
CA LYS A 49 5.75 0.87 9.33
C LYS A 49 4.47 1.52 8.79
N GLN A 50 3.91 1.01 7.69
CA GLN A 50 2.64 1.53 7.16
C GLN A 50 1.47 1.25 8.10
N MET A 51 1.42 0.09 8.75
CA MET A 51 0.40 -0.23 9.75
C MET A 51 0.49 0.69 10.97
N LYS A 52 1.71 0.97 11.44
CA LYS A 52 1.94 1.96 12.49
C LYS A 52 1.48 3.36 12.07
N ASN A 53 1.79 3.79 10.85
CA ASN A 53 1.36 5.08 10.32
C ASN A 53 -0.17 5.20 10.24
N LEU A 54 -0.85 4.14 9.79
CA LEU A 54 -2.31 4.06 9.79
C LEU A 54 -2.88 4.29 11.19
N VAL A 55 -2.33 3.63 12.21
CA VAL A 55 -2.81 3.71 13.59
C VAL A 55 -2.46 5.04 14.25
N ASP A 56 -1.24 5.55 14.07
CA ASP A 56 -0.74 6.69 14.84
C ASP A 56 -0.99 8.05 14.18
N VAL A 57 -1.18 8.07 12.86
CA VAL A 57 -1.28 9.31 12.07
C VAL A 57 -2.61 9.37 11.35
N CYS A 58 -2.92 8.39 10.51
CA CYS A 58 -4.10 8.48 9.64
C CYS A 58 -5.42 8.35 10.41
N TYR A 59 -5.48 7.43 11.38
CA TYR A 59 -6.68 7.10 12.15
C TYR A 59 -6.38 7.02 13.64
N ARG A 60 -5.66 8.03 14.16
CA ARG A 60 -5.27 8.12 15.57
C ARG A 60 -6.45 7.96 16.52
N ASP A 61 -7.56 8.61 16.20
CA ASP A 61 -8.75 8.69 17.04
C ASP A 61 -9.74 7.55 16.78
N ALA A 62 -9.45 6.64 15.84
CA ALA A 62 -10.29 5.48 15.60
C ALA A 62 -10.09 4.44 16.71
N ASP A 63 -11.19 3.90 17.23
CA ASP A 63 -11.14 2.79 18.18
C ASP A 63 -10.64 1.49 17.51
N VAL A 64 -11.15 1.23 16.30
CA VAL A 64 -10.81 0.06 15.48
C VAL A 64 -10.75 0.45 14.00
N ILE A 65 -9.74 -0.04 13.30
CA ILE A 65 -9.55 0.08 11.86
C ILE A 65 -9.74 -1.31 11.25
N ARG A 66 -10.80 -1.47 10.45
CA ARG A 66 -11.03 -2.69 9.67
C ARG A 66 -10.13 -2.67 8.45
N LEU A 67 -9.08 -3.48 8.51
CA LEU A 67 -8.04 -3.54 7.50
C LEU A 67 -8.28 -4.74 6.58
N VAL A 68 -8.61 -4.48 5.32
CA VAL A 68 -8.71 -5.51 4.28
C VAL A 68 -7.37 -5.60 3.53
N VAL A 69 -6.77 -6.79 3.51
CA VAL A 69 -5.50 -7.07 2.83
C VAL A 69 -5.60 -8.35 2.01
N ASP A 70 -4.76 -8.48 0.98
CA ASP A 70 -4.61 -9.75 0.27
C ASP A 70 -3.86 -10.80 1.13
N ASN A 71 -3.60 -11.98 0.55
CA ASN A 71 -2.95 -13.08 1.27
C ASN A 71 -1.42 -13.09 1.11
N LEU A 72 -0.79 -11.95 0.82
CA LEU A 72 0.66 -11.86 0.74
C LEU A 72 1.32 -12.23 2.07
N ASN A 73 2.45 -12.93 2.02
CA ASN A 73 3.17 -13.44 3.20
C ASN A 73 3.64 -12.36 4.21
N ILE A 74 3.60 -11.08 3.85
CA ILE A 74 3.95 -9.96 4.73
C ILE A 74 2.74 -9.33 5.40
N HIS A 75 1.52 -9.59 4.92
CA HIS A 75 0.28 -9.00 5.43
C HIS A 75 -0.21 -9.73 6.67
N THR A 76 0.67 -9.94 7.64
CA THR A 76 0.34 -10.68 8.86
C THR A 76 0.59 -9.81 10.09
N PRO A 77 -0.17 -10.01 11.18
CA PRO A 77 0.12 -9.35 12.46
C PRO A 77 1.54 -9.65 12.98
N SER A 78 2.12 -10.80 12.63
CA SER A 78 3.48 -11.16 13.04
C SER A 78 4.54 -10.19 12.50
N ALA A 79 4.29 -9.56 11.35
CA ALA A 79 5.20 -8.56 10.80
C ALA A 79 5.43 -7.38 11.76
N LEU A 80 4.44 -7.04 12.60
CA LEU A 80 4.58 -6.00 13.62
C LEU A 80 5.51 -6.43 14.76
N TYR A 81 5.42 -7.68 15.21
CA TYR A 81 6.30 -8.24 16.25
C TYR A 81 7.74 -8.46 15.77
N GLU A 82 7.92 -8.68 14.47
CA GLU A 82 9.26 -8.79 13.87
C GLU A 82 10.00 -7.44 13.83
N VAL A 83 9.28 -6.33 13.94
CA VAL A 83 9.81 -4.97 13.66
C VAL A 83 9.78 -4.06 14.89
N PHE A 84 8.78 -4.21 15.75
CA PHE A 84 8.58 -3.35 16.92
C PHE A 84 8.70 -4.15 18.22
N PRO A 85 9.05 -3.48 19.35
CA PRO A 85 8.97 -4.09 20.67
C PRO A 85 7.57 -4.71 20.93
N PRO A 86 7.46 -5.81 21.69
CA PRO A 86 6.20 -6.54 21.87
C PRO A 86 5.03 -5.67 22.37
N GLU A 87 5.30 -4.71 23.26
CA GLU A 87 4.29 -3.78 23.77
C GLU A 87 3.73 -2.88 22.66
N GLU A 88 4.61 -2.30 21.85
CA GLU A 88 4.24 -1.42 20.73
C GLU A 88 3.53 -2.20 19.62
N ALA A 89 4.03 -3.38 19.27
CA ALA A 89 3.37 -4.27 18.32
C ALA A 89 1.95 -4.63 18.79
N ARG A 90 1.79 -4.95 20.09
CA ARG A 90 0.47 -5.26 20.67
C ARG A 90 -0.48 -4.07 20.62
N ARG A 91 0.00 -2.86 20.96
CA ARG A 91 -0.78 -1.61 20.89
C ARG A 91 -1.32 -1.36 19.49
N ILE A 92 -0.46 -1.52 18.47
CA ILE A 92 -0.86 -1.34 17.06
C ILE A 92 -1.88 -2.40 16.66
N ILE A 93 -1.61 -3.69 16.94
CA ILE A 93 -2.52 -4.80 16.59
C ILE A 93 -3.90 -4.64 17.23
N GLN A 94 -3.99 -4.14 18.45
CA GLN A 94 -5.28 -3.95 19.14
C GLN A 94 -6.22 -2.98 18.40
N LYS A 95 -5.70 -2.06 17.59
CA LYS A 95 -6.49 -1.17 16.76
C LYS A 95 -6.76 -1.70 15.34
N LEU A 96 -6.17 -2.83 14.95
CA LEU A 96 -6.28 -3.38 13.59
C LEU A 96 -7.09 -4.67 13.58
N GLU A 97 -8.26 -4.64 12.94
CA GLU A 97 -9.07 -5.84 12.65
C GLU A 97 -8.73 -6.32 11.23
N PHE A 98 -7.93 -7.39 11.13
CA PHE A 98 -7.47 -7.93 9.84
C PHE A 98 -8.56 -8.77 9.17
N HIS A 99 -8.89 -8.42 7.93
CA HIS A 99 -9.69 -9.21 7.02
C HIS A 99 -8.86 -9.55 5.77
N TYR A 100 -8.91 -10.81 5.36
CA TYR A 100 -8.19 -11.28 4.17
C TYR A 100 -9.14 -11.46 3.01
N THR A 101 -8.71 -11.10 1.81
CA THR A 101 -9.48 -11.39 0.60
C THR A 101 -9.61 -12.91 0.39
N PRO A 102 -10.67 -13.41 -0.27
CA PRO A 102 -10.75 -14.83 -0.64
C PRO A 102 -9.56 -15.23 -1.51
N LYS A 103 -9.02 -16.44 -1.32
CA LYS A 103 -7.81 -16.92 -2.02
C LYS A 103 -7.93 -16.98 -3.54
N HIS A 104 -9.15 -17.10 -4.06
CA HIS A 104 -9.44 -17.18 -5.50
C HIS A 104 -10.30 -16.01 -5.99
N ALA A 105 -10.40 -14.92 -5.22
CA ALA A 105 -11.02 -13.71 -5.72
C ALA A 105 -10.10 -13.07 -6.76
N SER A 106 -10.60 -12.88 -7.98
CA SER A 106 -9.94 -12.00 -8.96
C SER A 106 -10.09 -10.57 -8.46
N TRP A 107 -8.98 -9.85 -8.44
CA TRP A 107 -8.98 -8.39 -8.47
C TRP A 107 -8.93 -7.92 -9.92
#